data_AF-A0A2H6H2J7-F1
#
_entry.id   AF-A0A2H6H2J7-F1
#
_cell.length_a   1.000
_cell.length_b   1.000
_cell.length_c   1.000
_cell.angle_alpha   90.00
_cell.angle_beta   90.00
_cell.angle_gamma   90.00
#
_symmetry.space_group_name_H-M   'P 1'
#
loop_
_entity.id
_entity.type
_entity.pdbx_description
1 polymer ?
#
loop_
_entity_poly.entity_id
_entity_poly.type
_entity_poly.pdbx_seq_one_letter_code
_entity_poly.pdbx_strand_id
1 'polypeptide(L)'
;MAKWNTECRFFNDKYACDTLSSENYKTCEECRFSQKFSKKILIIKLGAMGDVLRTTPILTAIKKKYGEEALIYWMTSPESAEILQDNPLIDKVLQYNPENILRIQQEKFDMLFSLEIDTPSTLLANLVNAGEKLGYFFDNGATSCFNKGSEAYLETAFLNHVKLKNKRTYQDLIFEACELDYNKEKLIFNLQGSDIKFANEFKEKNNILDSDRIIGINIGSADRWASKFWDIEKIKELIKKMPVNYKIIILAGPNEIEKQRKLIEDLKTEGISLISNNPNNSFREFAAVVDLCDKVICGDTMILHLATVLNKTSIALFFSTSPWEIEDYQLVDKIVSPLLEDYFYINSYIPELAESISVEQVLSLLKDVGSKITTNKNTPT
;
A
#
# COMPACT_ATOMS: atom_id res chain seq x y z
N MET A 1 -28.03 -32.96 -13.73
CA MET A 1 -27.88 -32.61 -12.31
C MET A 1 -26.53 -31.94 -12.14
N ALA A 2 -26.44 -30.92 -11.27
CA ALA A 2 -25.40 -29.88 -11.33
C ALA A 2 -23.98 -30.46 -11.29
N LYS A 3 -23.16 -30.15 -12.32
CA LYS A 3 -21.83 -30.73 -12.53
C LYS A 3 -20.72 -30.00 -11.75
N TRP A 4 -21.03 -28.85 -11.15
CA TRP A 4 -20.08 -27.98 -10.43
C TRP A 4 -20.65 -27.55 -9.06
N ASN A 5 -19.76 -27.25 -8.11
CA ASN A 5 -20.10 -26.87 -6.74
C ASN A 5 -19.80 -25.37 -6.49
N THR A 6 -20.84 -24.53 -6.41
CA THR A 6 -20.71 -23.09 -6.15
C THR A 6 -20.31 -22.76 -4.71
N GLU A 7 -20.43 -23.72 -3.80
CA GLU A 7 -20.00 -23.61 -2.41
C GLU A 7 -18.52 -24.00 -2.22
N CYS A 8 -17.84 -24.40 -3.31
CA CYS A 8 -16.41 -24.66 -3.31
C CYS A 8 -15.64 -23.34 -3.39
N ARG A 9 -14.60 -23.21 -2.58
CA ARG A 9 -13.72 -22.04 -2.55
C ARG A 9 -13.01 -21.77 -3.88
N PHE A 10 -12.67 -22.83 -4.61
CA PHE A 10 -12.02 -22.72 -5.92
C PHE A 10 -13.00 -22.44 -7.06
N PHE A 11 -14.30 -22.28 -6.76
CA PHE A 11 -15.30 -22.01 -7.78
C PHE A 11 -15.11 -20.61 -8.39
N ASN A 12 -14.98 -20.55 -9.72
CA ASN A 12 -15.10 -19.35 -10.51
C ASN A 12 -16.31 -19.42 -11.45
N ASP A 13 -16.87 -18.26 -11.73
CA ASP A 13 -18.09 -18.06 -12.51
C ASP A 13 -17.90 -18.17 -14.03
N LYS A 14 -16.66 -18.33 -14.51
CA LYS A 14 -16.35 -18.40 -15.94
C LYS A 14 -16.32 -19.83 -16.47
N TYR A 15 -15.67 -20.74 -15.75
CA TYR A 15 -15.46 -22.13 -16.19
C TYR A 15 -15.43 -23.14 -15.02
N ALA A 16 -16.07 -22.80 -13.89
CA ALA A 16 -16.15 -23.58 -12.66
C ALA A 16 -14.86 -23.63 -11.84
N CYS A 17 -13.75 -24.23 -12.27
CA CYS A 17 -12.44 -24.11 -11.59
C CYS A 17 -11.30 -24.67 -12.45
N ASP A 18 -10.06 -24.33 -12.10
CA ASP A 18 -8.87 -24.84 -12.80
C ASP A 18 -8.73 -26.36 -12.69
N THR A 19 -9.14 -26.96 -11.57
CA THR A 19 -9.12 -28.42 -11.40
C THR A 19 -10.07 -29.12 -12.38
N LEU A 20 -11.28 -28.58 -12.60
CA LEU A 20 -12.20 -29.17 -13.58
C LEU A 20 -11.73 -28.96 -15.03
N SER A 21 -11.05 -27.85 -15.31
CA SER A 21 -10.57 -27.54 -16.67
C SER A 21 -9.26 -28.25 -17.04
N SER A 22 -8.34 -28.44 -16.09
CA SER A 22 -6.99 -28.98 -16.35
C SER A 22 -6.82 -30.46 -15.99
N GLU A 23 -7.51 -30.98 -14.96
CA GLU A 23 -7.31 -32.34 -14.43
C GLU A 23 -8.35 -33.37 -14.94
N ASN A 24 -9.11 -33.06 -15.99
CA ASN A 24 -10.12 -33.96 -16.60
C ASN A 24 -11.23 -34.47 -15.66
N TYR A 25 -11.46 -33.83 -14.49
CA TYR A 25 -12.62 -34.14 -13.66
C TYR A 25 -13.91 -33.76 -14.40
N LYS A 26 -14.86 -34.72 -14.49
CA LYS A 26 -16.15 -34.50 -15.17
C LYS A 26 -17.21 -33.87 -14.25
N THR A 27 -17.04 -34.00 -12.94
CA THR A 27 -17.97 -33.50 -11.90
C THR A 27 -17.22 -33.10 -10.63
N CYS A 28 -17.83 -32.24 -9.80
CA CYS A 28 -17.31 -31.93 -8.46
C CYS A 28 -17.51 -33.06 -7.43
N GLU A 29 -18.37 -34.04 -7.69
CA GLU A 29 -18.74 -35.09 -6.72
C GLU A 29 -17.56 -36.00 -6.34
N GLU A 30 -16.65 -36.25 -7.29
CA GLU A 30 -15.46 -37.07 -7.09
C GLU A 30 -14.18 -36.23 -6.91
N CYS A 31 -14.32 -34.91 -6.84
CA CYS A 31 -13.18 -34.01 -6.76
C CYS A 31 -12.56 -34.03 -5.36
N ARG A 32 -11.40 -34.71 -5.23
CA ARG A 32 -10.61 -34.76 -3.98
C ARG A 32 -10.07 -33.40 -3.51
N PHE A 33 -10.13 -32.38 -4.37
CA PHE A 33 -9.70 -31.02 -4.09
C PHE A 33 -10.87 -30.09 -3.74
N SER A 34 -12.11 -30.61 -3.68
CA SER A 34 -13.28 -29.81 -3.28
C SER A 34 -13.12 -29.33 -1.84
N GLN A 35 -13.21 -28.02 -1.65
CA GLN A 35 -13.01 -27.36 -0.37
C GLN A 35 -14.14 -26.37 -0.15
N LYS A 36 -15.02 -26.67 0.81
CA LYS A 36 -16.17 -25.82 1.12
C LYS A 36 -15.70 -24.62 1.96
N PHE A 37 -16.04 -23.41 1.55
CA PHE A 37 -15.71 -22.23 2.35
C PHE A 37 -16.56 -22.16 3.64
N SER A 38 -15.99 -21.61 4.71
CA SER A 38 -16.66 -21.50 6.01
C SER A 38 -17.54 -20.25 6.14
N LYS A 39 -17.08 -19.14 5.55
CA LYS A 39 -17.71 -17.82 5.61
C LYS A 39 -17.35 -17.04 4.36
N LYS A 40 -18.30 -16.36 3.74
CA LYS A 40 -18.09 -15.51 2.56
C LYS A 40 -18.07 -14.05 2.95
N ILE A 41 -16.92 -13.40 2.74
CA ILE A 41 -16.61 -12.07 3.27
C ILE A 41 -16.35 -11.13 2.10
N LEU A 42 -16.97 -9.95 2.12
CA LEU A 42 -16.66 -8.85 1.22
C LEU A 42 -15.94 -7.74 1.99
N ILE A 43 -14.84 -7.23 1.43
CA ILE A 43 -14.16 -6.02 1.87
C ILE A 43 -14.38 -4.95 0.81
N ILE A 44 -14.80 -3.74 1.22
CA ILE A 44 -14.86 -2.56 0.35
C ILE A 44 -13.77 -1.60 0.83
N LYS A 45 -12.76 -1.39 -0.02
CA LYS A 45 -11.72 -0.37 0.12
C LYS A 45 -11.27 0.00 -1.28
N LEU A 46 -11.81 1.10 -1.80
CA LEU A 46 -11.62 1.56 -3.18
C LEU A 46 -10.27 2.23 -3.38
N GLY A 47 -9.86 3.10 -2.45
CA GLY A 47 -8.63 3.85 -2.57
C GLY A 47 -8.22 4.58 -1.28
N ALA A 48 -7.20 5.44 -1.33
CA ALA A 48 -6.19 5.49 -2.39
C ALA A 48 -5.28 4.24 -2.35
N MET A 49 -4.42 4.05 -3.35
CA MET A 49 -3.50 2.89 -3.44
C MET A 49 -2.73 2.60 -2.13
N GLY A 50 -2.16 3.62 -1.50
CA GLY A 50 -1.45 3.48 -0.22
C GLY A 50 -2.37 3.00 0.91
N ASP A 51 -3.62 3.45 0.93
CA ASP A 51 -4.62 3.04 1.91
C ASP A 51 -5.10 1.61 1.67
N VAL A 52 -5.24 1.18 0.42
CA VAL A 52 -5.51 -0.22 0.07
C VAL A 52 -4.37 -1.11 0.56
N LEU A 53 -3.13 -0.78 0.21
CA LEU A 53 -1.95 -1.57 0.61
C LEU A 53 -1.82 -1.67 2.14
N ARG A 54 -1.91 -0.56 2.86
CA ARG A 54 -1.77 -0.55 4.33
C ARG A 54 -2.95 -1.18 5.08
N THR A 55 -4.06 -1.49 4.38
CA THR A 55 -5.22 -2.23 4.90
C THR A 55 -5.08 -3.74 4.73
N THR A 56 -4.20 -4.23 3.84
CA THR A 56 -3.96 -5.67 3.64
C THR A 56 -3.65 -6.49 4.91
N PRO A 57 -3.06 -5.95 6.00
CA PRO A 57 -2.85 -6.73 7.23
C PRO A 57 -4.13 -7.34 7.83
N ILE A 58 -5.31 -6.75 7.61
CA ILE A 58 -6.57 -7.29 8.14
C ILE A 58 -6.84 -8.71 7.62
N LEU A 59 -6.33 -9.06 6.44
CA LEU A 59 -6.54 -10.37 5.83
C LEU A 59 -6.03 -11.50 6.73
N THR A 60 -4.84 -11.32 7.31
CA THR A 60 -4.24 -12.29 8.25
C THR A 60 -5.13 -12.46 9.49
N ALA A 61 -5.63 -11.35 10.05
CA ALA A 61 -6.50 -11.38 11.21
C ALA A 61 -7.90 -11.96 10.91
N ILE A 62 -8.44 -11.72 9.71
CA ILE A 62 -9.69 -12.32 9.22
C ILE A 62 -9.53 -13.85 9.14
N LYS A 63 -8.44 -14.35 8.52
CA LYS A 63 -8.16 -15.79 8.45
C LYS A 63 -7.99 -16.41 9.84
N LYS A 64 -7.29 -15.73 10.75
CA LYS A 64 -7.15 -16.15 12.14
C LYS A 64 -8.49 -16.25 12.89
N LYS A 65 -9.39 -15.27 12.69
CA LYS A 65 -10.69 -15.20 13.40
C LYS A 65 -11.75 -16.13 12.80
N TYR A 66 -11.84 -16.23 11.48
CA TYR A 66 -12.92 -16.94 10.78
C TYR A 66 -12.48 -18.25 10.10
N GLY A 67 -11.20 -18.60 10.22
CA GLY A 67 -10.59 -19.81 9.67
C GLY A 67 -9.97 -19.60 8.28
N GLU A 68 -8.98 -20.44 7.96
CA GLU A 68 -8.28 -20.41 6.66
C GLU A 68 -9.26 -20.53 5.48
N GLU A 69 -10.34 -21.28 5.68
CA GLU A 69 -11.43 -21.57 4.75
C GLU A 69 -12.36 -20.39 4.43
N ALA A 70 -12.19 -19.23 5.07
CA ALA A 70 -13.02 -18.06 4.78
C ALA A 70 -12.78 -17.59 3.33
N LEU A 71 -13.83 -17.41 2.54
CA LEU A 71 -13.76 -16.92 1.16
C LEU A 71 -13.78 -15.38 1.17
N ILE A 72 -12.67 -14.74 0.80
CA ILE A 72 -12.50 -13.29 0.88
C ILE A 72 -12.56 -12.66 -0.50
N TYR A 73 -13.55 -11.80 -0.69
CA TYR A 73 -13.70 -10.92 -1.85
C TYR A 73 -13.29 -9.51 -1.45
N TRP A 74 -12.57 -8.81 -2.31
CA TRP A 74 -12.15 -7.43 -2.07
C TRP A 74 -12.54 -6.54 -3.25
N MET A 75 -13.43 -5.58 -3.01
CA MET A 75 -13.77 -4.54 -3.97
C MET A 75 -12.85 -3.32 -3.83
N THR A 76 -12.18 -2.97 -4.93
CA THR A 76 -11.21 -1.86 -4.98
C THR A 76 -11.31 -1.08 -6.29
N SER A 77 -10.76 0.14 -6.37
CA SER A 77 -10.69 0.86 -7.65
C SER A 77 -9.82 0.12 -8.68
N PRO A 78 -10.04 0.32 -9.99
CA PRO A 78 -9.19 -0.29 -11.03
C PRO A 78 -7.70 0.01 -10.85
N GLU A 79 -7.36 1.24 -10.44
CA GLU A 79 -5.98 1.70 -10.23
C GLU A 79 -5.31 0.98 -9.06
N SER A 80 -6.09 0.61 -8.03
CA SER A 80 -5.58 -0.07 -6.84
C SER A 80 -5.63 -1.59 -6.94
N ALA A 81 -6.24 -2.15 -7.99
CA ALA A 81 -6.40 -3.60 -8.15
C ALA A 81 -5.06 -4.35 -8.27
N GLU A 82 -4.05 -3.75 -8.91
CA GLU A 82 -2.71 -4.36 -9.07
C GLU A 82 -2.00 -4.62 -7.74
N ILE A 83 -2.34 -3.88 -6.68
CA ILE A 83 -1.78 -4.05 -5.33
C ILE A 83 -2.23 -5.36 -4.71
N LEU A 84 -3.46 -5.78 -5.02
CA LEU A 84 -4.08 -6.97 -4.44
C LEU A 84 -3.84 -8.22 -5.29
N GLN A 85 -3.27 -8.07 -6.48
CA GLN A 85 -2.96 -9.17 -7.35
C GLN A 85 -1.96 -10.13 -6.69
N ASP A 86 -2.22 -11.43 -6.78
CA ASP A 86 -1.47 -12.52 -6.16
C ASP A 86 -1.33 -12.43 -4.63
N ASN A 87 -2.27 -11.74 -3.99
CA ASN A 87 -2.41 -11.84 -2.55
C ASN A 87 -3.00 -13.23 -2.20
N PRO A 88 -2.27 -14.10 -1.49
CA PRO A 88 -2.70 -15.49 -1.25
C PRO A 88 -3.92 -15.60 -0.32
N LEU A 89 -4.30 -14.51 0.35
CA LEU A 89 -5.42 -14.49 1.28
C LEU A 89 -6.71 -13.96 0.64
N ILE A 90 -6.63 -13.42 -0.59
CA ILE A 90 -7.79 -12.91 -1.34
C ILE A 90 -8.18 -13.93 -2.40
N ASP A 91 -9.44 -14.34 -2.39
CA ASP A 91 -9.98 -15.29 -3.36
C ASP A 91 -10.53 -14.59 -4.62
N LYS A 92 -11.03 -13.36 -4.47
CA LYS A 92 -11.50 -12.56 -5.62
C LYS A 92 -11.29 -11.07 -5.43
N VAL A 93 -10.56 -10.45 -6.37
CA VAL A 93 -10.50 -8.99 -6.48
C VAL A 93 -11.60 -8.52 -7.43
N LEU A 94 -12.49 -7.67 -6.93
CA LEU A 94 -13.58 -7.05 -7.70
C LEU A 94 -13.20 -5.60 -8.01
N GLN A 95 -12.98 -5.28 -9.27
CA GLN A 95 -12.78 -3.88 -9.66
C GLN A 95 -14.10 -3.10 -9.53
N TYR A 96 -14.02 -1.87 -9.03
CA TYR A 96 -15.17 -0.97 -8.93
C TYR A 96 -15.65 -0.58 -10.33
N ASN A 97 -16.73 -1.22 -10.77
CA ASN A 97 -17.37 -1.02 -12.07
C ASN A 97 -18.86 -1.43 -12.02
N PRO A 98 -19.68 -1.06 -13.01
CA PRO A 98 -21.12 -1.37 -12.99
C PRO A 98 -21.47 -2.85 -12.83
N GLU A 99 -20.70 -3.76 -13.44
CA GLU A 99 -20.92 -5.21 -13.35
C GLU A 99 -20.77 -5.70 -11.90
N ASN A 100 -19.69 -5.33 -11.23
CA ASN A 100 -19.43 -5.76 -9.86
C ASN A 100 -20.35 -5.08 -8.84
N ILE A 101 -20.85 -3.87 -9.13
CA ILE A 101 -21.90 -3.22 -8.33
C ILE A 101 -23.21 -4.01 -8.40
N LEU A 102 -23.60 -4.50 -9.58
CA LEU A 102 -24.76 -5.38 -9.72
C LEU A 102 -24.52 -6.73 -9.04
N ARG A 103 -23.30 -7.26 -9.13
CA ARG A 103 -22.91 -8.53 -8.49
C ARG A 103 -23.12 -8.48 -6.97
N ILE A 104 -22.59 -7.48 -6.28
CA ILE A 104 -22.67 -7.40 -4.80
C ILE A 104 -24.09 -7.21 -4.27
N GLN A 105 -25.03 -6.78 -5.12
CA GLN A 105 -26.46 -6.69 -4.79
C GLN A 105 -27.17 -8.04 -4.86
N GLN A 106 -26.71 -8.94 -5.74
CA GLN A 106 -27.34 -10.25 -6.00
C GLN A 106 -26.66 -11.38 -5.23
N GLU A 107 -25.35 -11.29 -5.02
CA GLU A 107 -24.57 -12.26 -4.29
C GLU A 107 -24.74 -12.06 -2.79
N LYS A 108 -25.03 -13.16 -2.07
CA LYS A 108 -25.13 -13.14 -0.62
C LYS A 108 -23.75 -13.29 0.00
N PHE A 109 -23.43 -12.40 0.93
CA PHE A 109 -22.26 -12.48 1.78
C PHE A 109 -22.68 -12.77 3.22
N ASP A 110 -21.82 -13.43 3.98
CA ASP A 110 -22.03 -13.59 5.42
C ASP A 110 -21.59 -12.33 6.17
N MET A 111 -20.58 -11.62 5.66
CA MET A 111 -19.99 -10.46 6.31
C MET A 111 -19.49 -9.41 5.30
N LEU A 112 -19.67 -8.14 5.65
CA LEU A 112 -19.09 -6.98 4.98
C LEU A 112 -18.15 -6.22 5.93
N PHE A 113 -16.96 -5.91 5.43
CA PHE A 113 -16.10 -4.87 5.97
C PHE A 113 -16.09 -3.66 5.03
N SER A 114 -16.74 -2.56 5.42
CA SER A 114 -16.78 -1.31 4.65
C SER A 114 -15.77 -0.31 5.22
N LEU A 115 -14.60 -0.19 4.58
CA LEU A 115 -13.39 0.38 5.21
C LEU A 115 -12.98 1.75 4.64
N GLU A 116 -13.94 2.45 4.03
CA GLU A 116 -13.73 3.78 3.48
C GLU A 116 -14.93 4.68 3.79
N ILE A 117 -14.64 5.95 4.06
CA ILE A 117 -15.61 6.93 4.56
C ILE A 117 -16.13 7.87 3.47
N ASP A 118 -15.73 7.67 2.22
CA ASP A 118 -16.16 8.46 1.08
C ASP A 118 -17.57 8.04 0.61
N THR A 119 -18.27 8.95 -0.06
CA THR A 119 -19.66 8.74 -0.49
C THR A 119 -19.83 7.52 -1.43
N PRO A 120 -19.00 7.32 -2.47
CA PRO A 120 -19.07 6.09 -3.28
C PRO A 120 -19.02 4.80 -2.46
N SER A 121 -18.01 4.62 -1.61
CA SER A 121 -17.84 3.38 -0.83
C SER A 121 -18.98 3.14 0.16
N THR A 122 -19.42 4.20 0.84
CA THR A 122 -20.50 4.11 1.83
C THR A 122 -21.87 3.83 1.19
N LEU A 123 -22.11 4.34 -0.03
CA LEU A 123 -23.29 3.97 -0.82
C LEU A 123 -23.23 2.51 -1.29
N LEU A 124 -22.07 2.01 -1.70
CA LEU A 124 -21.91 0.60 -2.05
C LEU A 124 -22.22 -0.31 -0.86
N ALA A 125 -21.74 0.05 0.33
CA ALA A 125 -21.99 -0.70 1.55
C ALA A 125 -23.49 -0.86 1.88
N ASN A 126 -24.30 0.16 1.56
CA ASN A 126 -25.76 0.09 1.67
C ASN A 126 -26.36 -0.97 0.73
N LEU A 127 -25.82 -1.11 -0.48
CA LEU A 127 -26.30 -2.02 -1.52
C LEU A 127 -25.93 -3.50 -1.29
N VAL A 128 -24.90 -3.77 -0.49
CA VAL A 128 -24.42 -5.15 -0.25
C VAL A 128 -25.46 -5.97 0.51
N ASN A 129 -25.74 -7.18 0.00
CA ASN A 129 -26.53 -8.19 0.70
C ASN A 129 -25.62 -9.02 1.65
N ALA A 130 -25.48 -8.58 2.90
CA ALA A 130 -24.66 -9.26 3.92
C ALA A 130 -25.42 -9.47 5.23
N GLY A 131 -25.18 -10.60 5.90
CA GLY A 131 -25.76 -10.91 7.21
C GLY A 131 -25.22 -10.03 8.34
N GLU A 132 -23.91 -9.75 8.32
CA GLU A 132 -23.23 -8.87 9.26
C GLU A 132 -22.49 -7.77 8.50
N LYS A 133 -22.50 -6.54 9.00
CA LYS A 133 -21.81 -5.39 8.38
C LYS A 133 -21.03 -4.62 9.44
N LEU A 134 -19.76 -4.35 9.18
CA LEU A 134 -18.87 -3.54 10.02
C LEU A 134 -18.28 -2.41 9.17
N GLY A 135 -17.84 -1.33 9.81
CA GLY A 135 -17.28 -0.17 9.13
C GLY A 135 -18.31 0.92 8.84
N TYR A 136 -18.29 1.46 7.62
CA TYR A 136 -18.99 2.71 7.29
C TYR A 136 -20.13 2.53 6.29
N PHE A 137 -21.15 3.37 6.42
CA PHE A 137 -22.31 3.39 5.54
C PHE A 137 -22.84 4.80 5.32
N PHE A 138 -23.66 4.98 4.29
CA PHE A 138 -24.19 6.29 3.97
C PHE A 138 -25.55 6.47 4.65
N ASP A 139 -25.66 7.51 5.48
CA ASP A 139 -26.87 7.87 6.20
C ASP A 139 -27.20 9.35 5.99
N ASN A 140 -28.35 9.62 5.38
CA ASN A 140 -28.93 10.95 5.23
C ASN A 140 -27.94 12.08 4.86
N GLY A 141 -27.11 11.86 3.84
CA GLY A 141 -26.18 12.88 3.34
C GLY A 141 -24.77 12.82 3.93
N ALA A 142 -24.51 11.94 4.90
CA ALA A 142 -23.21 11.81 5.55
C ALA A 142 -22.80 10.34 5.75
N THR A 143 -21.54 10.13 6.10
CA THR A 143 -21.02 8.83 6.51
C THR A 143 -21.36 8.57 7.98
N SER A 144 -21.82 7.35 8.27
CA SER A 144 -22.11 6.83 9.61
C SER A 144 -21.46 5.45 9.80
N CYS A 145 -21.55 4.88 11.00
CA CYS A 145 -20.87 3.64 11.40
C CYS A 145 -21.86 2.50 11.64
N PHE A 146 -21.60 1.32 11.07
CA PHE A 146 -22.37 0.11 11.38
C PHE A 146 -22.13 -0.39 12.81
N ASN A 147 -20.95 -0.10 13.37
CA ASN A 147 -20.51 -0.60 14.66
C ASN A 147 -19.66 0.44 15.41
N LYS A 148 -19.60 0.30 16.74
CA LYS A 148 -18.92 1.24 17.63
C LYS A 148 -17.42 1.36 17.35
N GLY A 149 -16.75 0.25 17.00
CA GLY A 149 -15.30 0.27 16.72
C GLY A 149 -14.90 1.17 15.55
N SER A 150 -15.86 1.52 14.68
CA SER A 150 -15.62 2.39 13.53
C SER A 150 -15.67 3.88 13.87
N GLU A 151 -16.26 4.25 15.02
CA GLU A 151 -16.47 5.64 15.45
C GLU A 151 -15.13 6.38 15.61
N ALA A 152 -14.13 5.72 16.21
CA ALA A 152 -12.83 6.34 16.50
C ALA A 152 -12.15 6.90 15.23
N TYR A 153 -12.10 6.11 14.15
CA TYR A 153 -11.51 6.60 12.89
C TYR A 153 -12.38 7.69 12.24
N LEU A 154 -13.71 7.57 12.28
CA LEU A 154 -14.62 8.57 11.73
C LEU A 154 -14.45 9.93 12.46
N GLU A 155 -14.33 9.91 13.79
CA GLU A 155 -14.04 11.10 14.59
C GLU A 155 -12.72 11.75 14.19
N THR A 156 -11.65 10.97 13.97
CA THR A 156 -10.38 11.54 13.48
C THR A 156 -10.54 12.19 12.10
N ALA A 157 -11.44 11.69 11.25
CA ALA A 157 -11.68 12.28 9.95
C ALA A 157 -12.51 13.57 10.03
N PHE A 158 -13.50 13.62 10.93
CA PHE A 158 -14.51 14.69 10.96
C PHE A 158 -14.17 15.81 11.97
N LEU A 159 -13.40 15.50 13.01
CA LEU A 159 -13.13 16.40 14.12
C LEU A 159 -11.64 16.76 14.17
N ASN A 160 -11.28 17.95 13.67
CA ASN A 160 -9.89 18.42 13.62
C ASN A 160 -9.16 18.33 14.97
N HIS A 161 -9.85 18.63 16.08
CA HIS A 161 -9.25 18.57 17.42
C HIS A 161 -8.93 17.13 17.88
N VAL A 162 -9.71 16.14 17.44
CA VAL A 162 -9.42 14.71 17.66
C VAL A 162 -8.26 14.30 16.76
N LYS A 163 -8.32 14.68 15.49
CA LYS A 163 -7.28 14.39 14.49
C LYS A 163 -5.88 14.87 14.92
N LEU A 164 -5.79 16.09 15.42
CA LEU A 164 -4.53 16.70 15.90
C LEU A 164 -3.95 15.99 17.12
N LYS A 165 -4.81 15.45 17.99
CA LYS A 165 -4.40 14.74 19.22
C LYS A 165 -4.18 13.25 18.99
N ASN A 166 -4.62 12.70 17.87
CA ASN A 166 -4.50 11.28 17.58
C ASN A 166 -3.02 10.85 17.53
N LYS A 167 -2.69 9.82 18.32
CA LYS A 167 -1.38 9.15 18.31
C LYS A 167 -1.46 7.69 17.89
N ARG A 168 -2.66 7.22 17.51
CA ARG A 168 -2.92 5.85 17.07
C ARG A 168 -2.51 5.67 15.62
N THR A 169 -2.00 4.50 15.29
CA THR A 169 -1.71 4.14 13.90
C THR A 169 -3.01 3.90 13.14
N TYR A 170 -2.95 3.98 11.81
CA TYR A 170 -4.08 3.55 10.98
C TYR A 170 -4.43 2.09 11.21
N GLN A 171 -3.44 1.23 11.40
CA GLN A 171 -3.66 -0.19 11.67
C GLN A 171 -4.46 -0.41 12.96
N ASP A 172 -4.11 0.30 14.03
CA ASP A 172 -4.86 0.26 15.29
C ASP A 172 -6.34 0.66 15.06
N LEU A 173 -6.57 1.77 14.37
CA LEU A 173 -7.92 2.28 14.08
C LEU A 173 -8.72 1.36 13.15
N ILE A 174 -8.12 0.82 12.09
CA ILE A 174 -8.84 -0.01 11.12
C ILE A 174 -9.13 -1.41 11.64
N PHE A 175 -8.25 -1.96 12.47
CA PHE A 175 -8.51 -3.25 13.14
C PHE A 175 -9.63 -3.11 14.17
N GLU A 176 -9.68 -2.00 14.92
CA GLU A 176 -10.81 -1.69 15.79
C GLU A 176 -12.14 -1.58 15.01
N ALA A 177 -12.14 -0.88 13.87
CA ALA A 177 -13.31 -0.80 12.99
C ALA A 177 -13.79 -2.18 12.52
N CYS A 178 -12.86 -3.11 12.29
CA CYS A 178 -13.13 -4.50 11.91
C CYS A 178 -13.44 -5.43 13.10
N GLU A 179 -13.34 -4.95 14.34
CA GLU A 179 -13.42 -5.78 15.55
C GLU A 179 -12.45 -6.97 15.52
N LEU A 180 -11.22 -6.69 15.09
CA LEU A 180 -10.11 -7.64 15.01
C LEU A 180 -8.99 -7.24 15.98
N ASP A 181 -8.30 -8.23 16.53
CA ASP A 181 -7.11 -7.98 17.35
C ASP A 181 -5.91 -7.66 16.45
N TYR A 182 -5.28 -6.51 16.66
CA TYR A 182 -4.06 -6.12 15.97
C TYR A 182 -2.82 -6.57 16.74
N ASN A 183 -2.05 -7.48 16.15
CA ASN A 183 -0.82 -8.04 16.70
C ASN A 183 0.38 -7.77 15.78
N LYS A 184 0.40 -6.58 15.15
CA LYS A 184 1.45 -6.18 14.18
C LYS A 184 1.49 -7.07 12.94
N GLU A 185 0.33 -7.53 12.47
CA GLU A 185 0.18 -8.20 11.18
C GLU A 185 0.81 -7.34 10.09
N LYS A 186 1.60 -7.96 9.21
CA LYS A 186 2.38 -7.25 8.18
C LYS A 186 1.54 -6.92 6.95
N LEU A 187 1.96 -5.90 6.21
CA LEU A 187 1.44 -5.61 4.88
C LEU A 187 1.72 -6.79 3.93
N ILE A 188 0.88 -6.96 2.92
CA ILE A 188 0.98 -8.07 1.96
C ILE A 188 1.01 -7.51 0.54
N PHE A 189 2.13 -7.73 -0.15
CA PHE A 189 2.32 -7.46 -1.57
C PHE A 189 3.43 -8.38 -2.08
N ASN A 190 3.18 -9.09 -3.18
CA ASN A 190 4.11 -10.08 -3.71
C ASN A 190 4.59 -9.68 -5.10
N LEU A 191 5.91 -9.64 -5.29
CA LEU A 191 6.48 -9.50 -6.62
C LEU A 191 6.31 -10.80 -7.41
N GLN A 192 5.97 -10.66 -8.69
CA GLN A 192 5.84 -11.74 -9.66
C GLN A 192 7.17 -11.99 -10.37
N GLY A 193 7.26 -13.11 -11.09
CA GLY A 193 8.41 -13.43 -11.92
C GLY A 193 8.73 -12.37 -12.97
N SER A 194 7.72 -11.70 -13.54
CA SER A 194 7.88 -10.58 -14.46
C SER A 194 8.54 -9.36 -13.80
N ASP A 195 8.18 -9.04 -12.57
CA ASP A 195 8.76 -7.90 -11.85
C ASP A 195 10.21 -8.16 -11.51
N ILE A 196 10.53 -9.39 -11.06
CA ILE A 196 11.91 -9.80 -10.76
C ILE A 196 12.75 -9.73 -12.02
N LYS A 197 12.21 -10.17 -13.17
CA LYS A 197 12.88 -10.06 -14.46
C LYS A 197 13.15 -8.58 -14.82
N PHE A 198 12.15 -7.71 -14.68
CA PHE A 198 12.31 -6.28 -14.92
C PHE A 198 13.37 -5.65 -14.02
N ALA A 199 13.39 -6.00 -12.72
CA ALA A 199 14.39 -5.52 -11.78
C ALA A 199 15.81 -5.93 -12.20
N ASN A 200 16.01 -7.16 -12.68
CA ASN A 200 17.31 -7.64 -13.16
C ASN A 200 17.76 -6.89 -14.42
N GLU A 201 16.87 -6.70 -15.40
CA GLU A 201 17.15 -5.92 -16.61
C GLU A 201 17.50 -4.46 -16.24
N PHE A 202 16.80 -3.88 -15.27
CA PHE A 202 17.10 -2.54 -14.75
C PHE A 202 18.49 -2.48 -14.08
N LYS A 203 18.88 -3.49 -13.31
CA LYS A 203 20.22 -3.56 -12.69
C LYS A 203 21.31 -3.64 -13.73
N GLU A 204 21.18 -4.54 -14.71
CA GLU A 204 22.17 -4.73 -15.77
C GLU A 204 22.38 -3.45 -16.58
N LYS A 205 21.28 -2.80 -16.99
CA LYS A 205 21.32 -1.54 -17.73
C LYS A 205 22.05 -0.43 -16.99
N ASN A 206 21.96 -0.40 -15.66
CA ASN A 206 22.53 0.64 -14.81
C ASN A 206 23.83 0.19 -14.10
N ASN A 207 24.41 -0.95 -14.49
CA ASN A 207 25.62 -1.53 -13.88
C ASN A 207 25.52 -1.66 -12.35
N ILE A 208 24.36 -2.07 -11.83
CA ILE A 208 24.12 -2.29 -10.40
C ILE A 208 24.56 -3.71 -10.02
N LEU A 209 25.50 -3.82 -9.07
CA LEU A 209 26.02 -5.07 -8.55
C LEU A 209 25.33 -5.46 -7.24
N ASP A 210 25.33 -6.75 -6.91
CA ASP A 210 24.78 -7.25 -5.64
C ASP A 210 25.53 -6.73 -4.40
N SER A 211 26.78 -6.29 -4.56
CA SER A 211 27.57 -5.69 -3.48
C SER A 211 27.26 -4.22 -3.24
N ASP A 212 26.56 -3.56 -4.16
CA ASP A 212 26.26 -2.13 -4.03
C ASP A 212 25.31 -1.87 -2.85
N ARG A 213 25.44 -0.67 -2.27
CA ARG A 213 24.50 -0.11 -1.31
C ARG A 213 23.64 0.92 -2.02
N ILE A 214 22.34 0.71 -2.07
CA ILE A 214 21.44 1.45 -2.95
C ILE A 214 20.47 2.27 -2.10
N ILE A 215 20.48 3.58 -2.31
CA ILE A 215 19.55 4.53 -1.68
C ILE A 215 18.57 5.02 -2.74
N GLY A 216 17.29 4.74 -2.52
CA GLY A 216 16.20 5.31 -3.30
C GLY A 216 15.83 6.68 -2.75
N ILE A 217 15.78 7.71 -3.59
CA ILE A 217 15.31 9.05 -3.19
C ILE A 217 14.05 9.37 -3.98
N ASN A 218 12.92 9.42 -3.27
CA ASN A 218 11.64 9.83 -3.86
C ASN A 218 11.59 11.35 -3.99
N ILE A 219 11.33 11.84 -5.20
CA ILE A 219 11.15 13.27 -5.50
C ILE A 219 9.67 13.63 -5.76
N GLY A 220 8.77 12.67 -5.57
CA GLY A 220 7.35 12.83 -5.80
C GLY A 220 6.54 13.13 -4.56
N SER A 221 5.48 13.92 -4.79
CA SER A 221 4.39 14.18 -3.86
C SER A 221 3.12 14.23 -4.69
N ALA A 222 2.06 13.54 -4.27
CA ALA A 222 0.78 13.64 -4.98
C ALA A 222 0.38 15.12 -5.11
N ASP A 223 -0.15 15.55 -6.26
CA ASP A 223 -0.49 16.96 -6.53
C ASP A 223 -1.40 17.57 -5.45
N ARG A 224 -2.31 16.74 -4.91
CA ARG A 224 -3.19 17.09 -3.79
C ARG A 224 -2.44 17.48 -2.52
N TRP A 225 -1.21 17.01 -2.33
CA TRP A 225 -0.41 17.12 -1.11
C TRP A 225 0.99 17.66 -1.42
N ALA A 226 1.07 18.74 -2.19
CA ALA A 226 2.33 19.39 -2.52
C ALA A 226 3.13 19.84 -1.29
N SER A 227 2.47 20.10 -0.15
CA SER A 227 3.10 20.40 1.14
C SER A 227 3.99 19.28 1.71
N LYS A 228 3.84 18.04 1.23
CA LYS A 228 4.66 16.89 1.68
C LYS A 228 6.00 16.80 0.94
N PHE A 229 6.23 17.63 -0.07
CA PHE A 229 7.44 17.59 -0.87
C PHE A 229 8.61 18.21 -0.10
N TRP A 230 9.74 17.49 -0.04
CA TRP A 230 10.99 18.05 0.48
C TRP A 230 11.66 18.90 -0.60
N ASP A 231 12.14 20.08 -0.23
CA ASP A 231 12.69 21.03 -1.18
C ASP A 231 13.77 20.42 -2.11
N ILE A 232 13.73 20.82 -3.38
CA ILE A 232 14.60 20.22 -4.40
C ILE A 232 16.08 20.62 -4.23
N GLU A 233 16.35 21.83 -3.71
CA GLU A 233 17.71 22.26 -3.43
C GLU A 233 18.27 21.51 -2.21
N LYS A 234 17.43 21.20 -1.21
CA LYS A 234 17.79 20.28 -0.11
C LYS A 234 18.12 18.87 -0.61
N ILE A 235 17.33 18.35 -1.55
CA ILE A 235 17.62 17.04 -2.18
C ILE A 235 18.96 17.06 -2.93
N LYS A 236 19.23 18.12 -3.71
CA LYS A 236 20.54 18.30 -4.38
C LYS A 236 21.68 18.37 -3.37
N GLU A 237 21.53 19.15 -2.32
CA GLU A 237 22.52 19.29 -1.24
C GLU A 237 22.78 17.95 -0.55
N LEU A 238 21.74 17.16 -0.26
CA LEU A 238 21.86 15.81 0.28
C LEU A 238 22.69 14.93 -0.65
N ILE A 239 22.33 14.85 -1.94
CA ILE A 239 23.02 14.00 -2.92
C ILE A 239 24.51 14.35 -2.99
N LYS A 240 24.87 15.64 -2.96
CA LYS A 240 26.27 16.10 -2.98
C LYS A 240 27.04 15.72 -1.72
N LYS A 241 26.38 15.70 -0.56
CA LYS A 241 26.98 15.34 0.73
C LYS A 241 26.95 13.83 1.02
N MET A 242 26.23 13.04 0.24
CA MET A 242 26.13 11.61 0.44
C MET A 242 27.48 10.90 0.18
N PRO A 243 27.85 9.88 0.98
CA PRO A 243 29.06 9.12 0.75
C PRO A 243 29.10 8.44 -0.62
N VAL A 244 30.25 8.48 -1.28
CA VAL A 244 30.47 7.95 -2.65
C VAL A 244 30.26 6.44 -2.80
N ASN A 245 30.18 5.70 -1.69
CA ASN A 245 29.93 4.26 -1.69
C ASN A 245 28.45 3.88 -1.82
N TYR A 246 27.54 4.86 -1.86
CA TYR A 246 26.13 4.62 -2.17
C TYR A 246 25.86 4.86 -3.66
N LYS A 247 25.08 3.96 -4.26
CA LYS A 247 24.39 4.23 -5.52
C LYS A 247 23.04 4.86 -5.23
N ILE A 248 22.73 5.91 -5.96
CA ILE A 248 21.50 6.68 -5.76
C ILE A 248 20.57 6.39 -6.93
N ILE A 249 19.34 5.97 -6.61
CA ILE A 249 18.25 5.85 -7.58
C ILE A 249 17.24 6.95 -7.29
N ILE A 250 17.00 7.83 -8.27
CA ILE A 250 15.92 8.80 -8.21
C ILE A 250 14.62 8.11 -8.58
N LEU A 251 13.65 8.17 -7.66
CA LEU A 251 12.34 7.55 -7.75
C LEU A 251 11.31 8.64 -8.02
N ALA A 252 10.60 8.53 -9.15
CA ALA A 252 9.66 9.51 -9.66
C ALA A 252 8.44 8.82 -10.30
N GLY A 253 7.27 9.46 -10.23
CA GLY A 253 6.07 9.06 -10.95
C GLY A 253 5.79 9.98 -12.14
N PRO A 254 4.67 9.76 -12.86
CA PRO A 254 4.35 10.50 -14.09
C PRO A 254 4.28 12.03 -13.91
N ASN A 255 3.92 12.50 -12.71
CA ASN A 255 3.84 13.93 -12.39
C ASN A 255 5.21 14.58 -12.17
N GLU A 256 6.27 13.78 -11.99
CA GLU A 256 7.61 14.24 -11.68
C GLU A 256 8.58 14.19 -12.87
N ILE A 257 8.12 13.90 -14.09
CA ILE A 257 8.98 13.78 -15.28
C ILE A 257 9.92 14.99 -15.43
N GLU A 258 9.36 16.20 -15.42
CA GLU A 258 10.14 17.42 -15.62
C GLU A 258 11.05 17.73 -14.42
N LYS A 259 10.59 17.41 -13.20
CA LYS A 259 11.37 17.57 -11.97
C LYS A 259 12.58 16.64 -11.95
N GLN A 260 12.39 15.38 -12.33
CA GLN A 260 13.43 14.36 -12.44
C GLN A 260 14.48 14.78 -13.48
N ARG A 261 14.02 15.21 -14.67
CA ARG A 261 14.88 15.65 -15.76
C ARG A 261 15.81 16.80 -15.32
N LYS A 262 15.24 17.87 -14.76
CA LYS A 262 16.02 19.03 -14.28
C LYS A 262 17.03 18.64 -13.20
N LEU A 263 16.61 17.87 -12.20
CA LEU A 263 17.50 17.41 -11.11
C LEU A 263 18.72 16.66 -11.65
N ILE A 264 18.51 15.74 -12.60
CA ILE A 264 19.58 14.95 -13.21
C ILE A 264 20.50 15.84 -14.04
N GLU A 265 19.95 16.75 -14.84
CA GLU A 265 20.74 17.69 -15.66
C GLU A 265 21.62 18.57 -14.79
N ASP A 266 21.06 19.20 -13.75
CA ASP A 266 21.79 20.07 -12.83
C ASP A 266 22.97 19.33 -12.18
N LEU A 267 22.73 18.16 -11.60
CA LEU A 267 23.77 17.39 -10.91
C LEU A 267 24.82 16.80 -11.88
N LYS A 268 24.43 16.52 -13.13
CA LYS A 268 25.36 16.11 -14.18
C LYS A 268 26.33 17.22 -14.55
N THR A 269 25.92 18.49 -14.54
CA THR A 269 26.85 19.62 -14.77
C THR A 269 27.92 19.75 -13.68
N GLU A 270 27.65 19.20 -12.49
CA GLU A 270 28.57 19.15 -11.36
C GLU A 270 29.37 17.83 -11.28
N GLY A 271 29.26 16.98 -12.30
CA GLY A 271 30.00 15.71 -12.40
C GLY A 271 29.37 14.54 -11.64
N ILE A 272 28.14 14.67 -11.14
CA ILE A 272 27.43 13.60 -10.43
C ILE A 272 26.47 12.90 -11.40
N SER A 273 26.68 11.59 -11.59
CA SER A 273 25.79 10.75 -12.41
C SER A 273 24.83 9.98 -11.50
N LEU A 274 23.53 10.06 -11.79
CA LEU A 274 22.48 9.40 -11.04
C LEU A 274 21.80 8.31 -11.87
N ILE A 275 21.31 7.29 -11.19
CA ILE A 275 20.39 6.30 -11.76
C ILE A 275 18.97 6.82 -11.53
N SER A 276 18.06 6.59 -12.47
CA SER A 276 16.67 7.00 -12.32
C SER A 276 15.72 5.95 -12.91
N ASN A 277 14.55 5.77 -12.27
CA ASN A 277 13.49 4.97 -12.88
C ASN A 277 12.88 5.72 -14.06
N ASN A 278 12.20 4.99 -14.96
CA ASN A 278 11.29 5.63 -15.90
C ASN A 278 10.02 6.07 -15.14
N PRO A 279 9.67 7.37 -15.13
CA PRO A 279 8.51 7.87 -14.42
C PRO A 279 7.17 7.27 -14.87
N ASN A 280 7.12 6.71 -16.09
CA ASN A 280 5.94 6.04 -16.64
C ASN A 280 5.94 4.52 -16.42
N ASN A 281 6.81 3.98 -15.57
CA ASN A 281 6.73 2.59 -15.14
C ASN A 281 5.32 2.29 -14.61
N SER A 282 4.80 1.11 -14.92
CA SER A 282 3.65 0.55 -14.19
C SER A 282 3.95 0.48 -12.70
N PHE A 283 2.92 0.35 -11.88
CA PHE A 283 3.10 0.24 -10.44
C PHE A 283 4.01 -0.93 -10.05
N ARG A 284 3.86 -2.08 -10.71
CA ARG A 284 4.66 -3.28 -10.43
C ARG A 284 6.12 -3.13 -10.87
N GLU A 285 6.37 -2.49 -12.01
CA GLU A 285 7.75 -2.12 -12.43
C GLU A 285 8.40 -1.11 -11.48
N PHE A 286 7.63 -0.13 -10.99
CA PHE A 286 8.11 0.80 -9.97
C PHE A 286 8.44 0.07 -8.66
N ALA A 287 7.57 -0.83 -8.20
CA ALA A 287 7.83 -1.68 -7.04
C ALA A 287 9.08 -2.55 -7.21
N ALA A 288 9.32 -3.08 -8.41
CA ALA A 288 10.51 -3.84 -8.75
C ALA A 288 11.79 -2.99 -8.58
N VAL A 289 11.78 -1.71 -8.99
CA VAL A 289 12.91 -0.79 -8.78
C VAL A 289 13.08 -0.44 -7.30
N VAL A 290 11.99 -0.23 -6.57
CA VAL A 290 12.03 0.01 -5.11
C VAL A 290 12.61 -1.21 -4.38
N ASP A 291 12.32 -2.44 -4.83
CA ASP A 291 12.87 -3.66 -4.22
C ASP A 291 14.40 -3.76 -4.33
N LEU A 292 15.01 -3.05 -5.27
CA LEU A 292 16.47 -2.96 -5.40
C LEU A 292 17.10 -2.07 -4.33
N CYS A 293 16.36 -1.15 -3.73
CA CYS A 293 16.89 -0.22 -2.73
C CYS A 293 17.12 -0.93 -1.39
N ASP A 294 18.22 -0.61 -0.70
CA ASP A 294 18.44 -1.04 0.69
C ASP A 294 17.72 -0.12 1.68
N LYS A 295 17.67 1.18 1.36
CA LYS A 295 16.97 2.21 2.13
C LYS A 295 16.30 3.24 1.18
N VAL A 296 15.14 3.76 1.58
CA VAL A 296 14.38 4.76 0.80
C VAL A 296 14.24 6.06 1.60
N ILE A 297 14.52 7.20 0.98
CA ILE A 297 14.26 8.53 1.55
C ILE A 297 13.02 9.09 0.86
N CYS A 298 11.96 9.37 1.62
CA CYS A 298 10.67 9.76 1.06
C CYS A 298 9.84 10.59 2.03
N GLY A 299 8.87 11.36 1.50
CA GLY A 299 7.78 11.89 2.30
C GLY A 299 6.69 10.84 2.60
N ASP A 300 5.66 11.23 3.35
CA ASP A 300 4.45 10.42 3.57
C ASP A 300 3.60 10.28 2.29
N THR A 301 4.03 9.38 1.40
CA THR A 301 3.35 9.03 0.15
C THR A 301 3.28 7.52 -0.02
N MET A 302 2.65 7.05 -1.10
CA MET A 302 2.53 5.62 -1.41
C MET A 302 3.86 4.86 -1.30
N ILE A 303 4.98 5.48 -1.69
CA ILE A 303 6.29 4.83 -1.68
C ILE A 303 6.74 4.40 -0.28
N LEU A 304 6.32 5.11 0.78
CA LEU A 304 6.63 4.74 2.16
C LEU A 304 6.01 3.39 2.52
N HIS A 305 4.74 3.19 2.14
CA HIS A 305 4.03 1.94 2.35
C HIS A 305 4.60 0.82 1.46
N LEU A 306 4.98 1.14 0.22
CA LEU A 306 5.59 0.20 -0.71
C LEU A 306 6.96 -0.29 -0.23
N ALA A 307 7.81 0.62 0.23
CA ALA A 307 9.09 0.28 0.84
C ALA A 307 8.89 -0.62 2.08
N THR A 308 7.91 -0.28 2.93
CA THR A 308 7.57 -1.06 4.13
C THR A 308 7.16 -2.49 3.79
N VAL A 309 6.25 -2.69 2.82
CA VAL A 309 5.81 -4.06 2.44
C VAL A 309 6.92 -4.87 1.76
N LEU A 310 7.82 -4.22 1.04
CA LEU A 310 9.01 -4.83 0.45
C LEU A 310 10.15 -5.04 1.47
N ASN A 311 9.90 -4.80 2.76
CA ASN A 311 10.86 -4.89 3.86
C ASN A 311 12.12 -4.03 3.65
N LYS A 312 11.94 -2.83 3.09
CA LYS A 312 13.01 -1.84 2.93
C LYS A 312 12.97 -0.86 4.07
N THR A 313 14.15 -0.53 4.59
CA THR A 313 14.25 0.54 5.58
C THR A 313 13.96 1.89 4.93
N SER A 314 13.38 2.83 5.66
CA SER A 314 13.04 4.16 5.13
C SER A 314 13.40 5.28 6.08
N ILE A 315 13.84 6.43 5.55
CA ILE A 315 13.84 7.70 6.25
C ILE A 315 12.63 8.48 5.73
N ALA A 316 11.59 8.57 6.55
CA ALA A 316 10.32 9.19 6.21
C ALA A 316 10.24 10.63 6.75
N LEU A 317 9.99 11.58 5.85
CA LEU A 317 9.94 13.01 6.12
C LEU A 317 8.48 13.47 6.27
N PHE A 318 8.12 13.95 7.46
CA PHE A 318 6.77 14.41 7.78
C PHE A 318 6.73 15.92 7.91
N PHE A 319 6.04 16.58 6.98
CA PHE A 319 5.90 18.04 6.93
C PHE A 319 4.54 18.50 7.45
N SER A 320 3.47 18.02 6.82
CA SER A 320 2.09 18.48 7.05
C SER A 320 1.14 17.34 7.41
N THR A 321 1.65 16.14 7.70
CA THR A 321 0.81 14.95 7.97
C THR A 321 1.25 14.22 9.22
N SER A 322 0.30 13.48 9.80
CA SER A 322 0.49 12.77 11.06
C SER A 322 1.56 11.68 10.93
N PRO A 323 2.72 11.80 11.61
CA PRO A 323 3.71 10.71 11.67
C PRO A 323 3.22 9.51 12.49
N TRP A 324 2.19 9.73 13.33
CA TRP A 324 1.66 8.74 14.27
C TRP A 324 0.75 7.73 13.58
N GLU A 325 0.08 8.13 12.50
CA GLU A 325 -0.80 7.25 11.73
C GLU A 325 0.00 6.15 11.00
N ILE A 326 1.29 6.38 10.74
CA ILE A 326 2.16 5.43 10.07
C ILE A 326 2.69 4.40 11.06
N GLU A 327 2.27 3.14 10.92
CA GLU A 327 2.97 2.02 11.55
C GLU A 327 4.34 1.84 10.88
N ASP A 328 5.41 1.89 11.68
CA ASP A 328 6.79 1.81 11.16
C ASP A 328 7.27 0.38 10.93
N TYR A 329 6.67 -0.62 11.59
CA TYR A 329 7.13 -2.02 11.56
C TYR A 329 8.63 -2.19 11.84
N GLN A 330 9.24 -1.29 12.62
CA GLN A 330 10.70 -1.22 12.86
C GLN A 330 11.54 -1.00 11.59
N LEU A 331 10.93 -0.53 10.50
CA LEU A 331 11.58 -0.27 9.22
C LEU A 331 11.68 1.22 8.90
N VAL A 332 10.99 2.10 9.64
CA VAL A 332 10.87 3.52 9.28
C VAL A 332 11.48 4.41 10.36
N ASP A 333 12.57 5.08 10.01
CA ASP A 333 13.10 6.21 10.77
C ASP A 333 12.30 7.47 10.39
N LYS A 334 11.62 8.10 11.36
CA LYS A 334 10.75 9.26 11.12
C LYS A 334 11.47 10.56 11.45
N ILE A 335 11.54 11.49 10.51
CA ILE A 335 11.91 12.88 10.76
C ILE A 335 10.67 13.75 10.65
N VAL A 336 10.37 14.48 11.72
CA VAL A 336 9.21 15.35 11.80
C VAL A 336 9.66 16.80 11.69
N SER A 337 9.01 17.56 10.81
CA SER A 337 9.23 18.99 10.69
C SER A 337 8.94 19.68 12.03
N PRO A 338 9.79 20.61 12.49
CA PRO A 338 9.49 21.42 13.67
C PRO A 338 8.26 22.31 13.49
N LEU A 339 7.82 22.53 12.24
CA LEU A 339 6.65 23.33 11.89
C LEU A 339 5.37 22.49 11.72
N LEU A 340 5.42 21.16 11.94
CA LEU A 340 4.27 20.28 11.69
C LEU A 340 2.98 20.76 12.38
N GLU A 341 3.07 21.25 13.61
CA GLU A 341 1.90 21.70 14.38
C GLU A 341 1.21 22.93 13.76
N ASP A 342 2.00 23.85 13.20
CA ASP A 342 1.51 25.07 12.55
C ASP A 342 0.91 24.79 11.16
N TYR A 343 1.39 23.75 10.47
CA TYR A 343 1.01 23.42 9.10
C TYR A 343 0.26 22.10 8.95
N PHE A 344 -0.37 21.61 10.02
CA PHE A 344 -1.02 20.30 10.05
C PHE A 344 -2.15 20.20 8.99
N TYR A 345 -2.03 19.23 8.10
CA TYR A 345 -2.87 18.95 6.92
C TYR A 345 -3.04 20.10 5.92
N ILE A 346 -2.16 21.10 5.92
CA ILE A 346 -2.06 22.01 4.78
C ILE A 346 -1.63 21.21 3.56
N ASN A 347 -2.25 21.47 2.42
CA ASN A 347 -2.11 20.66 1.21
C ASN A 347 -1.32 21.36 0.09
N SER A 348 -1.26 22.70 0.13
CA SER A 348 -0.48 23.55 -0.77
C SER A 348 1.01 23.55 -0.44
N TYR A 349 1.87 23.69 -1.45
CA TYR A 349 3.31 23.85 -1.24
C TYR A 349 3.61 25.12 -0.42
N ILE A 350 4.46 24.98 0.60
CA ILE A 350 4.91 26.09 1.44
C ILE A 350 6.44 25.99 1.57
N PRO A 351 7.21 26.97 1.06
CA PRO A 351 8.68 26.90 1.01
C PRO A 351 9.33 26.70 2.39
N GLU A 352 8.98 27.51 3.38
CA GLU A 352 9.56 27.41 4.74
C GLU A 352 9.30 26.04 5.39
N LEU A 353 8.16 25.42 5.07
CA LEU A 353 7.83 24.07 5.53
C LEU A 353 8.67 23.03 4.78
N ALA A 354 8.73 23.12 3.45
CA ALA A 354 9.51 22.20 2.61
C ALA A 354 11.01 22.24 2.93
N GLU A 355 11.52 23.37 3.43
CA GLU A 355 12.93 23.56 3.82
C GLU A 355 13.21 23.23 5.30
N SER A 356 12.17 23.03 6.12
CA SER A 356 12.26 22.91 7.58
C SER A 356 13.02 21.68 8.09
N ILE A 357 13.15 20.64 7.28
CA ILE A 357 13.96 19.46 7.59
C ILE A 357 15.33 19.62 6.93
N SER A 358 16.39 19.61 7.76
CA SER A 358 17.77 19.81 7.33
C SER A 358 18.39 18.55 6.70
N VAL A 359 19.36 18.76 5.82
CA VAL A 359 20.14 17.68 5.20
C VAL A 359 20.94 16.90 6.25
N GLU A 360 21.44 17.58 7.29
CA GLU A 360 22.21 16.99 8.38
C GLU A 360 21.39 15.97 9.18
N GLN A 361 20.11 16.26 9.44
CA GLN A 361 19.20 15.31 10.08
C GLN A 361 19.07 14.02 9.26
N VAL A 362 18.85 14.15 7.94
CA VAL A 362 18.75 12.99 7.04
C VAL A 362 20.06 12.20 6.97
N LEU A 363 21.20 12.89 6.83
CA LEU A 363 22.52 12.26 6.77
C LEU A 363 22.88 11.51 8.07
N SER A 364 22.41 11.98 9.23
CA SER A 364 22.68 11.32 10.51
C SER A 364 22.12 9.90 10.54
N LEU A 365 20.92 9.68 9.98
CA LEU A 365 20.22 8.39 9.93
C LEU A 365 20.70 7.46 8.78
N LEU A 366 21.52 7.98 7.87
CA LEU A 366 22.18 7.17 6.83
C LEU A 366 23.44 6.47 7.35
N LYS A 367 24.10 7.04 8.38
CA LYS A 367 25.35 6.51 8.93
C LYS A 367 25.16 5.20 9.70
N ASP A 368 23.94 4.92 10.16
CA ASP A 368 23.61 3.71 10.93
C ASP A 368 23.40 2.45 10.07
N VAL A 369 23.60 2.53 8.75
CA VAL A 369 23.54 1.35 7.86
C VAL A 369 24.83 0.51 7.97
N GLY A 370 24.97 -0.17 9.11
CA GLY A 370 25.88 -1.30 9.30
C GLY A 370 25.39 -2.52 8.52
N SER A 371 26.32 -3.23 7.86
CA SER A 371 26.22 -4.53 7.18
C SER A 371 24.83 -5.09 6.81
N LYS A 372 24.59 -5.30 5.50
CA LYS A 372 23.40 -5.98 4.92
C LYS A 372 22.84 -7.08 5.83
N ILE A 373 21.61 -6.90 6.29
CA ILE A 373 20.81 -7.99 6.84
C ILE A 373 20.53 -8.91 5.65
N THR A 374 21.26 -10.02 5.57
CA THR A 374 20.99 -11.10 4.63
C THR A 374 19.70 -11.79 5.06
N THR A 375 18.56 -11.26 4.64
CA THR A 375 17.30 -12.00 4.72
C THR A 375 17.36 -13.11 3.68
N ASN A 376 17.65 -14.34 4.12
CA ASN A 376 17.38 -15.54 3.34
C ASN A 376 15.92 -15.49 2.90
N LYS A 377 15.69 -15.27 1.60
CA LYS A 377 14.39 -15.49 0.95
C LYS A 377 14.14 -17.00 0.95
N ASN A 378 13.73 -17.56 2.09
CA ASN A 378 13.11 -18.87 2.12
C ASN A 378 11.68 -18.74 1.59
N THR A 379 11.47 -19.22 0.38
CA THR A 379 10.17 -19.58 -0.16
C THR A 379 9.47 -20.53 0.82
N PRO A 380 8.23 -20.28 1.25
CA PRO A 380 7.41 -21.33 1.84
C PRO A 380 6.97 -22.27 0.73
N THR A 381 7.31 -23.56 0.89
CA THR A 381 6.66 -24.69 0.21
C THR A 381 5.20 -24.81 0.58
#